data_AF-Q46L51-F1
#
_entry.id   AF-Q46L51-F1
#
_cell.length_a   1.000
_cell.length_b   1.000
_cell.length_c   1.000
_cell.angle_alpha   90.00
_cell.angle_beta   90.00
_cell.angle_gamma   90.00
#
_symmetry.space_group_name_H-M   'P 1'
#
loop_
_entity.id
_entity.type
_entity.pdbx_description
1 polymer ?
#
loop_
_entity_poly.entity_id
_entity_poly.type
_entity_poly.pdbx_seq_one_letter_code
_entity_poly.pdbx_strand_id
1 'polypeptide(L)' 'MATAKEKKEEVKASLKILRAELRKMHLGVTEELALPEPTEVKKLMTQMEELLVVIEPKSSRKAKK' A
#
# COMPACT_ATOMS: atom_id res chain seq x y z
N MET A 1 22.19 -2.45 -12.90
CA MET A 1 20.94 -1.81 -13.36
C MET A 1 19.80 -2.75 -13.00
N ALA A 2 18.99 -2.43 -11.99
CA ALA A 2 17.85 -3.29 -11.65
C ALA A 2 16.84 -3.32 -12.80
N THR A 3 16.53 -4.52 -13.28
CA THR A 3 15.57 -4.80 -14.33
C THR A 3 14.16 -4.37 -13.90
N ALA A 4 13.29 -4.08 -14.86
CA ALA A 4 11.89 -3.74 -14.58
C ALA A 4 11.16 -4.84 -13.77
N LYS A 5 11.65 -6.09 -13.81
CA LYS A 5 11.13 -7.21 -13.05
C LYS A 5 11.53 -7.13 -11.57
N GLU A 6 12.80 -6.81 -11.28
CA GLU A 6 13.28 -6.61 -9.90
C GLU A 6 12.54 -5.45 -9.22
N LYS A 7 12.34 -4.34 -9.93
CA LYS A 7 11.54 -3.21 -9.42
C LYS A 7 10.10 -3.59 -9.08
N LYS A 8 9.45 -4.44 -9.90
CA LYS A 8 8.09 -4.92 -9.61
C LYS A 8 8.05 -5.83 -8.38
N GLU A 9 9.04 -6.69 -8.19
CA GLU A 9 9.11 -7.56 -7.01
C GLU A 9 9.41 -6.76 -5.73
N GLU A 10 10.27 -5.75 -5.80
CA GLU A 10 10.49 -4.80 -4.69
C GLU A 10 9.20 -4.08 -4.31
N VAL A 11 8.44 -3.55 -5.27
CA VAL A 11 7.17 -2.86 -5.01
C VAL A 11 6.12 -3.81 -4.42
N LYS A 12 6.10 -5.08 -4.85
CA LYS A 12 5.24 -6.10 -4.23
C LYS A 12 5.64 -6.40 -2.79
N ALA A 13 6.93 -6.45 -2.48
CA ALA A 13 7.42 -6.65 -1.12
C ALA A 13 7.02 -5.47 -0.22
N SER A 14 7.20 -4.23 -0.69
CA SER A 14 6.76 -3.02 0.01
C SER A 14 5.25 -3.01 0.27
N LEU A 15 4.43 -3.41 -0.71
CA LEU A 15 2.97 -3.54 -0.51
C LEU A 15 2.59 -4.62 0.51
N LYS A 16 3.37 -5.70 0.64
CA LYS A 16 3.11 -6.72 1.68
C LYS A 16 3.35 -6.14 3.07
N ILE A 17 4.43 -5.38 3.24
CA ILE A 17 4.76 -4.71 4.51
C ILE A 17 3.67 -3.70 4.86
N LEU A 18 3.30 -2.83 3.91
CA LEU A 18 2.27 -1.81 4.12
C LEU A 18 0.92 -2.43 4.51
N ARG A 19 0.53 -3.56 3.88
CA ARG A 19 -0.68 -4.29 4.26
C ARG A 19 -0.62 -4.86 5.68
N ALA A 20 0.56 -5.28 6.14
CA ALA A 20 0.73 -5.78 7.50
C ALA A 20 0.59 -4.64 8.52
N GLU A 21 1.17 -3.49 8.24
CA GLU A 21 1.05 -2.28 9.09
C GLU A 21 -0.40 -1.80 9.18
N LEU A 22 -1.10 -1.70 8.05
CA LEU A 22 -2.51 -1.32 8.02
C LEU A 22 -3.40 -2.31 8.80
N ARG A 23 -3.11 -3.62 8.73
CA ARG A 23 -3.82 -4.63 9.55
C ARG A 23 -3.55 -4.44 11.03
N LYS A 24 -2.30 -4.18 11.42
CA LYS A 24 -1.94 -3.92 12.82
C LYS A 24 -2.68 -2.69 13.35
N MET A 25 -2.72 -1.62 12.55
CA MET A 25 -3.44 -0.40 12.90
C MET A 25 -4.96 -0.64 13.01
N HIS A 26 -5.53 -1.41 12.08
CA HIS A 26 -6.94 -1.81 12.15
C HIS A 26 -7.25 -2.60 13.42
N LEU A 27 -6.41 -3.57 13.78
CA LEU A 27 -6.55 -4.35 15.01
C LEU A 27 -6.47 -3.47 16.26
N GLY A 28 -5.54 -2.51 16.30
CA GLY A 28 -5.47 -1.53 17.40
C GLY A 28 -6.76 -0.72 17.57
N VAL A 29 -7.41 -0.33 16.46
CA VAL A 29 -8.71 0.36 16.51
C VAL A 29 -9.81 -0.58 17.01
N THR A 30 -9.88 -1.82 16.49
CA THR A 30 -10.99 -2.74 16.76
C THR A 30 -10.90 -3.46 18.09
N GLU A 31 -9.69 -3.80 18.54
CA GLU A 31 -9.44 -4.61 19.74
C GLU A 31 -9.01 -3.75 20.93
N GLU A 32 -8.23 -2.69 20.70
CA GLU A 32 -7.64 -1.88 21.77
C GLU A 32 -8.29 -0.49 21.93
N LEU A 33 -9.28 -0.13 21.10
CA LEU A 33 -9.89 1.20 21.03
C LEU A 33 -8.85 2.33 20.84
N ALA A 34 -7.69 1.99 20.27
CA ALA A 34 -6.61 2.92 20.01
C ALA A 34 -6.88 3.65 18.69
N LEU A 35 -7.07 4.96 18.75
CA LEU A 35 -7.24 5.80 17.56
C LEU A 35 -5.86 6.16 16.99
N PRO A 36 -5.53 5.74 15.76
CA PRO A 36 -4.28 6.10 15.13
C PRO A 36 -4.27 7.58 14.74
N GLU A 37 -3.07 8.14 14.63
CA GLU A 37 -2.88 9.52 14.21
C GLU A 37 -3.39 9.72 12.75
N PRO A 38 -4.29 10.69 12.49
CA PRO A 38 -4.87 10.89 11.15
C PRO A 38 -3.82 11.18 10.07
N THR A 39 -2.72 11.83 10.45
CA THR A 39 -1.59 12.14 9.58
C THR A 39 -0.85 10.88 9.15
N GLU A 40 -0.68 9.93 10.06
CA GLU A 40 -0.03 8.64 9.79
C GLU A 40 -0.88 7.76 8.87
N VAL A 41 -2.20 7.71 9.11
CA VAL A 41 -3.16 7.04 8.22
C VAL A 41 -3.09 7.60 6.81
N LYS A 42 -3.11 8.93 6.66
CA LYS A 42 -3.00 9.59 5.36
C LYS A 42 -1.70 9.25 4.66
N LYS A 43 -0.58 9.25 5.38
CA LYS A 43 0.74 8.91 4.82
C LYS A 43 0.76 7.48 4.27
N LEU A 44 0.24 6.51 5.02
CA LEU A 44 0.17 5.11 4.58
C LEU A 44 -0.73 4.93 3.36
N MET A 45 -1.87 5.64 3.31
CA MET A 45 -2.76 5.62 2.16
C MET A 45 -2.08 6.20 0.90
N THR A 46 -1.39 7.34 1.01
CA THR A 46 -0.64 7.93 -0.11
C THR A 46 0.45 6.99 -0.61
N GLN A 47 1.23 6.39 0.30
CA GLN A 47 2.25 5.40 -0.05
C GLN A 47 1.65 4.18 -0.78
N MET A 48 0.47 3.72 -0.36
CA MET A 48 -0.23 2.64 -1.06
C MET A 48 -0.55 3.02 -2.51
N GLU A 49 -1.09 4.22 -2.73
CA GLU A 49 -1.48 4.69 -4.05
C GLU A 49 -0.27 4.81 -4.99
N GLU A 50 0.85 5.35 -4.49
CA GLU A 50 2.10 5.45 -5.24
C GLU A 50 2.61 4.07 -5.67
N LEU A 51 2.68 3.11 -4.74
CA LEU A 51 3.12 1.74 -5.03
C LEU A 51 2.18 1.04 -6.03
N LEU A 52 0.87 1.24 -5.90
CA LEU A 52 -0.12 0.67 -6.83
C LEU A 52 0.00 1.25 -8.24
N VAL A 53 0.30 2.55 -8.39
CA VAL A 53 0.54 3.17 -9.70
C VAL A 53 1.76 2.58 -10.40
N VAL A 54 2.79 2.17 -9.65
CA VAL A 54 4.00 1.55 -10.22
C VAL A 54 3.73 0.13 -10.73
N ILE A 55 2.89 -0.65 -10.05
CA ILE A 55 2.53 -2.01 -10.49
C ILE A 55 1.46 -1.98 -11.59
N GLU A 56 0.44 -1.15 -11.42
CA GLU A 56 -0.69 -0.96 -12.33
C GLU A 56 -0.89 0.53 -12.65
N PRO A 57 -0.17 1.06 -13.65
CA PRO A 57 -0.38 2.43 -14.09
C PRO A 57 -1.80 2.58 -14.64
N LYS A 58 -2.45 3.71 -14.34
CA LYS A 58 -3.88 4.00 -14.60
C LYS A 58 -4.37 3.70 -16.04
N SER A 59 -3.49 3.51 -17.01
CA SER A 59 -3.79 3.02 -18.37
C SER A 59 -4.38 1.59 -18.39
N SER A 60 -4.02 0.71 -17.45
CA SER A 60 -4.55 -0.68 -17.39
C SER A 60 -5.92 -0.81 -16.73
N ARG A 61 -6.41 0.20 -15.99
CA ARG A 61 -7.73 0.18 -15.34
C ARG A 61 -8.92 0.34 -16.31
N LYS A 62 -8.69 0.65 -17.59
CA LYS A 62 -9.75 0.84 -18.59
C LYS A 62 -10.22 -0.45 -19.29
N ALA A 63 -9.75 -1.64 -18.89
CA ALA A 63 -10.12 -2.90 -19.54
C ALA A 63 -10.69 -3.92 -18.55
N LYS A 64 -11.82 -3.60 -17.92
CA LYS A 64 -12.78 -4.59 -17.37
C LYS A 64 -14.13 -3.87 -17.26
N LYS A 65 -14.80 -3.77 -18.41
CA LYS A 65 -16.24 -3.51 -18.51
C LYS A 65 -16.90 -4.82 -18.91
#